data_AF-A0A940TK01-F1
#
_entry.id   AF-A0A940TK01-F1
#
_cell.length_a   1.000
_cell.length_b   1.000
_cell.length_c   1.000
_cell.angle_alpha   90.00
_cell.angle_beta   90.00
_cell.angle_gamma   90.00
#
_symmetry.space_group_name_H-M   'P 1'
#
loop_
_entity.id
_entity.type
_entity.pdbx_description
1 polymer ?
#
loop_
_entity_poly.entity_id
_entity_poly.type
_entity_poly.pdbx_seq_one_letter_code
_entity_poly.pdbx_strand_id
1 'polypeptide(L)'
;MPSKQADVLVGRRYLTRGYLDQALELFTRNADIVSPADWSLLRDKLLDRGRIQDMVRVCELGHVPIPSEQLIVRGDKALKTKDIDLAIDLFELAVADRGRWEKVVDVLIEMPDRKRQAVAIADRYLVDHTEVAATTRSGPIPIKKAVQ
;
A
#
# COMPACT_ATOMS: atom_id res chain seq x y z
N MET A 1 39.33 4.57 1.38
CA MET A 1 37.87 4.43 1.17
C MET A 1 37.57 4.92 -0.24
N PRO A 2 36.84 4.18 -1.09
CA PRO A 2 36.32 4.73 -2.33
C PRO A 2 35.42 5.94 -2.05
N SER A 3 35.34 6.88 -2.99
CA SER A 3 34.48 8.07 -2.81
C SER A 3 33.02 7.65 -2.88
N LYS A 4 32.15 8.28 -2.08
CA LYS A 4 30.68 8.03 -2.15
C LYS A 4 30.14 8.15 -3.58
N GLN A 5 30.69 9.09 -4.36
CA GLN A 5 30.33 9.27 -5.77
C GLN A 5 30.70 8.07 -6.65
N ALA A 6 31.82 7.40 -6.38
CA ALA A 6 32.20 6.18 -7.08
C ALA A 6 31.22 5.03 -6.76
N ASP A 7 30.82 4.88 -5.51
CA ASP A 7 29.83 3.87 -5.10
C ASP A 7 28.48 4.09 -5.79
N VAL A 8 27.98 5.33 -5.85
CA VAL A 8 26.73 5.65 -6.56
C VAL A 8 26.86 5.38 -8.06
N LEU A 9 28.00 5.73 -8.67
CA LEU A 9 28.26 5.45 -10.08
C LEU A 9 28.22 3.94 -10.37
N VAL A 10 28.84 3.13 -9.52
CA VAL A 10 28.82 1.67 -9.62
C VAL A 10 27.42 1.11 -9.39
N GLY A 11 26.69 1.62 -8.39
CA GLY A 11 25.30 1.27 -8.12
C GLY A 11 24.39 1.48 -9.34
N ARG A 12 24.54 2.59 -10.07
CA ARG A 12 23.83 2.84 -11.33
C ARG A 12 24.13 1.80 -12.41
N ARG A 13 25.38 1.32 -12.49
CA ARG A 13 25.77 0.26 -13.43
C ARG A 13 25.15 -1.08 -13.05
N TYR A 14 25.13 -1.43 -11.76
CA TYR A 14 24.40 -2.61 -11.27
C TYR A 14 22.91 -2.53 -11.60
N LEU A 15 22.31 -1.37 -11.35
CA LEU A 15 20.89 -1.12 -11.64
C LEU A 15 20.55 -1.28 -13.11
N THR A 16 21.40 -0.77 -14.01
CA THR A 16 21.26 -0.91 -15.46
C THR A 16 21.29 -2.38 -15.89
N ARG A 17 22.15 -3.19 -15.25
CA ARG A 17 22.30 -4.62 -15.53
C ARG A 17 21.27 -5.50 -14.79
N GLY A 18 20.44 -4.93 -13.92
CA GLY A 18 19.43 -5.66 -13.15
C GLY A 18 19.95 -6.37 -11.90
N TYR A 19 21.16 -6.05 -11.44
CA TYR A 19 21.72 -6.53 -10.18
C TYR A 19 21.17 -5.70 -9.01
N LEU A 20 19.93 -6.00 -8.62
CA LEU A 20 19.18 -5.14 -7.69
C LEU A 20 19.75 -5.14 -6.28
N ASP A 21 20.28 -6.27 -5.79
CA ASP A 21 20.84 -6.34 -4.43
C ASP A 21 22.09 -5.48 -4.28
N GLN A 22 23.00 -5.53 -5.25
CA GLN A 22 24.21 -4.72 -5.26
C GLN A 22 23.90 -3.24 -5.45
N ALA A 23 22.90 -2.91 -6.28
CA ALA A 23 22.43 -1.53 -6.42
C ALA A 23 21.82 -1.02 -5.11
N LEU A 24 20.98 -1.84 -4.46
CA LEU A 24 20.34 -1.52 -3.19
C LEU A 24 21.37 -1.32 -2.07
N GLU A 25 22.37 -2.20 -1.96
CA GLU A 25 23.45 -2.04 -0.96
C GLU A 25 24.19 -0.70 -1.13
N LEU A 26 24.63 -0.40 -2.35
CA LEU A 26 25.41 0.82 -2.61
C LEU A 26 24.58 2.08 -2.45
N PHE A 27 23.30 2.06 -2.86
CA PHE A 27 22.43 3.22 -2.73
C PHE A 27 22.02 3.47 -1.27
N THR A 28 21.67 2.43 -0.52
CA THR A 28 21.28 2.57 0.90
C THR A 28 22.43 3.08 1.76
N ARG A 29 23.68 2.65 1.50
CA ARG A 29 24.87 3.17 2.20
C ARG A 29 25.16 4.65 1.91
N ASN A 30 24.73 5.14 0.74
CA ASN A 30 25.04 6.48 0.24
C ASN A 30 23.76 7.30 0.01
N ALA A 31 22.72 7.08 0.81
CA ALA A 31 21.39 7.61 0.56
C ALA A 31 21.34 9.15 0.49
N ASP A 32 22.28 9.83 1.15
CA ASP A 32 22.42 11.29 1.17
C ASP A 32 22.79 11.91 -0.19
N ILE A 33 23.34 11.12 -1.12
CA ILE A 33 23.82 11.63 -2.42
C ILE A 33 23.21 10.91 -3.64
N VAL A 34 22.40 9.88 -3.43
CA VAL A 34 21.69 9.18 -4.51
C VAL A 34 20.56 10.08 -5.02
N SER A 35 20.43 10.22 -6.34
CA SER A 35 19.41 11.09 -6.91
C SER A 35 18.01 10.47 -6.80
N PRO A 36 16.94 11.28 -6.70
CA PRO A 36 15.56 10.77 -6.75
C PRO A 36 15.24 9.96 -8.01
N ALA A 37 15.90 10.25 -9.13
CA ALA A 37 15.73 9.50 -10.38
C ALA A 37 16.28 8.07 -10.27
N ASP A 38 17.44 7.90 -9.62
CA ASP A 38 18.04 6.58 -9.38
C ASP A 38 17.17 5.76 -8.41
N TRP A 39 16.64 6.40 -7.37
CA TRP A 39 15.69 5.78 -6.44
C TRP A 39 14.40 5.35 -7.12
N SER A 40 13.83 6.20 -7.98
CA SER A 40 12.62 5.88 -8.75
C SER A 40 12.85 4.69 -9.70
N LEU A 41 14.01 4.64 -10.37
CA LEU A 41 14.35 3.52 -11.24
C LEU A 41 14.55 2.20 -10.47
N LEU A 42 15.18 2.25 -9.28
CA LEU A 42 15.31 1.09 -8.41
C LEU A 42 13.96 0.61 -7.88
N ARG A 43 13.10 1.54 -7.44
CA ARG A 43 11.72 1.26 -7.03
C ARG A 43 10.96 0.50 -8.11
N ASP A 44 10.96 0.99 -9.34
CA ASP A 44 10.21 0.39 -10.44
C ASP A 44 10.74 -1.03 -10.76
N LYS A 45 12.06 -1.22 -10.77
CA LYS A 45 12.66 -2.54 -10.99
C LYS A 45 12.39 -3.53 -9.86
N LEU A 46 12.36 -3.07 -8.60
CA LEU A 46 11.99 -3.90 -7.45
C LEU A 46 10.53 -4.32 -7.52
N LEU A 47 9.64 -3.38 -7.88
CA LEU A 47 8.24 -3.68 -8.14
C LEU A 47 8.11 -4.73 -9.25
N ASP A 48 8.83 -4.56 -10.37
CA ASP A 48 8.87 -5.52 -11.48
C ASP A 48 9.22 -6.95 -11.06
N ARG A 49 10.06 -7.10 -10.05
CA ARG A 49 10.45 -8.41 -9.49
C ARG A 49 9.57 -8.90 -8.34
N GLY A 50 8.50 -8.18 -8.00
CA GLY A 50 7.62 -8.53 -6.88
C GLY A 50 8.25 -8.30 -5.50
N ARG A 51 9.34 -7.54 -5.42
CA ARG A 51 10.03 -7.22 -4.16
C ARG A 51 9.38 -6.01 -3.49
N ILE A 52 8.14 -6.19 -3.04
CA ILE A 52 7.29 -5.10 -2.54
C ILE A 52 7.90 -4.42 -1.30
N GLN A 53 8.42 -5.19 -0.34
CA GLN A 53 9.02 -4.61 0.87
C GLN A 53 10.25 -3.75 0.57
N ASP A 54 11.14 -4.22 -0.31
CA ASP A 54 12.29 -3.43 -0.73
C ASP A 54 11.87 -2.18 -1.51
N MET A 55 10.82 -2.29 -2.34
CA MET A 55 10.24 -1.16 -3.07
C MET A 55 9.72 -0.08 -2.12
N VAL A 56 8.99 -0.45 -1.07
CA VAL A 56 8.52 0.49 -0.04
C VAL A 56 9.70 1.16 0.66
N ARG A 57 10.70 0.36 1.09
CA ARG A 57 11.90 0.88 1.75
C ARG A 57 12.65 1.89 0.89
N VAL A 58 12.80 1.67 -0.42
CA VAL A 58 13.48 2.64 -1.29
C VAL A 58 12.64 3.89 -1.56
N CYS A 59 11.30 3.79 -1.52
CA CYS A 59 10.44 4.97 -1.57
C CYS A 59 10.70 5.89 -0.37
N GLU A 60 10.77 5.30 0.83
CA GLU A 60 11.04 6.02 2.07
C GLU A 60 12.44 6.66 2.06
N LEU A 61 13.47 5.88 1.75
CA LEU A 61 14.87 6.35 1.76
C LEU A 61 15.15 7.40 0.68
N GLY A 62 14.56 7.21 -0.50
CA GLY A 62 14.75 8.11 -1.63
C GLY A 62 13.83 9.32 -1.64
N HIS A 63 12.88 9.39 -0.69
CA HIS A 63 11.77 10.34 -0.71
C HIS A 63 11.05 10.38 -2.07
N VAL A 64 10.89 9.21 -2.70
CA VAL A 64 10.17 9.06 -3.98
C VAL A 64 8.79 8.48 -3.72
N PRO A 65 7.77 8.86 -4.52
CA PRO A 65 6.40 8.43 -4.26
C PRO A 65 6.23 6.92 -4.48
N ILE A 66 5.34 6.31 -3.70
CA ILE A 66 4.84 4.96 -3.94
C ILE A 66 4.08 4.96 -5.28
N PRO A 67 4.29 3.97 -6.16
CA PRO A 67 3.68 3.94 -7.49
C PRO A 67 2.27 3.34 -7.43
N SER A 68 1.33 4.06 -6.80
CA SER A 68 -0.02 3.56 -6.48
C SER A 68 -0.78 2.99 -7.68
N GLU A 69 -0.69 3.63 -8.85
CA GLU A 69 -1.34 3.13 -10.07
C GLU A 69 -0.82 1.75 -10.49
N GLN A 70 0.49 1.52 -10.39
CA GLN A 70 1.09 0.22 -10.76
C GLN A 70 0.73 -0.87 -9.74
N LEU A 71 0.66 -0.51 -8.45
CA LEU A 71 0.22 -1.42 -7.38
C LEU A 71 -1.25 -1.81 -7.57
N ILE A 72 -2.11 -0.86 -7.92
CA ILE A 72 -3.51 -1.09 -8.25
C ILE A 72 -3.66 -2.09 -9.40
N VAL A 73 -2.95 -1.89 -10.51
CA VAL A 73 -3.03 -2.79 -11.67
C VAL A 73 -2.58 -4.21 -11.29
N ARG A 74 -1.56 -4.33 -10.44
CA ARG A 74 -1.09 -5.63 -9.93
C ARG A 74 -2.07 -6.26 -8.94
N GLY A 75 -2.68 -5.48 -8.05
CA GLY A 75 -3.71 -5.95 -7.14
C GLY A 75 -4.95 -6.46 -7.89
N ASP A 76 -5.38 -5.73 -8.92
CA ASP A 76 -6.48 -6.14 -9.82
C ASP A 76 -6.15 -7.48 -10.51
N LYS A 77 -4.88 -7.69 -10.91
CA LYS A 77 -4.42 -8.96 -11.47
C LYS A 77 -4.36 -10.08 -10.43
N ALA A 78 -3.82 -9.81 -9.24
CA ALA A 78 -3.72 -10.77 -8.14
C ALA A 78 -5.11 -11.28 -7.73
N LEU A 79 -6.10 -10.38 -7.64
CA LEU A 79 -7.48 -10.73 -7.33
C LEU A 79 -8.08 -11.65 -8.41
N LYS A 80 -7.83 -11.36 -9.70
CA LYS A 80 -8.27 -12.22 -10.82
C LYS A 80 -7.63 -13.62 -10.77
N THR A 81 -6.39 -13.73 -10.33
CA THR A 81 -5.69 -15.01 -10.17
C THR A 81 -5.95 -15.67 -8.81
N LYS A 82 -6.87 -15.12 -8.00
CA LYS A 82 -7.22 -15.58 -6.65
C LYS A 82 -6.05 -15.56 -5.65
N ASP A 83 -5.05 -14.72 -5.90
CA ASP A 83 -4.03 -14.38 -4.91
C ASP A 83 -4.53 -13.22 -4.06
N ILE A 84 -5.43 -13.56 -3.13
CA ILE A 84 -6.23 -12.59 -2.38
C ILE A 84 -5.37 -11.82 -1.38
N ASP A 85 -4.43 -12.51 -0.72
CA ASP A 85 -3.56 -11.88 0.27
C ASP A 85 -2.64 -10.85 -0.40
N LEU A 86 -2.05 -11.20 -1.55
CA LEU A 86 -1.29 -10.23 -2.33
C LEU A 86 -2.15 -9.06 -2.83
N ALA A 87 -3.40 -9.32 -3.26
CA ALA A 87 -4.31 -8.25 -3.68
C ALA A 87 -4.60 -7.27 -2.55
N ILE A 88 -4.86 -7.78 -1.34
CA ILE A 88 -5.09 -6.96 -0.14
C ILE A 88 -3.86 -6.10 0.14
N ASP A 89 -2.68 -6.70 0.27
CA ASP A 89 -1.44 -5.97 0.58
C ASP A 89 -1.16 -4.85 -0.44
N LEU A 90 -1.36 -5.12 -1.72
CA LEU A 90 -1.16 -4.12 -2.78
C LEU A 90 -2.20 -3.00 -2.75
N PHE A 91 -3.46 -3.31 -2.43
CA PHE A 91 -4.50 -2.30 -2.30
C PHE A 91 -4.36 -1.45 -1.04
N GLU A 92 -3.90 -2.02 0.07
CA GLU A 92 -3.58 -1.26 1.29
C GLU A 92 -2.44 -0.26 0.99
N LEU A 93 -1.36 -0.73 0.36
CA LEU A 93 -0.22 0.12 -0.01
C LEU A 93 -0.59 1.21 -1.03
N ALA A 94 -1.48 0.91 -1.96
CA ALA A 94 -1.91 1.87 -2.98
C ALA A 94 -2.99 2.85 -2.50
N VAL A 95 -3.56 2.63 -1.31
CA VAL A 95 -4.76 3.33 -0.83
C VAL A 95 -5.89 3.20 -1.86
N ALA A 96 -6.26 1.96 -2.16
CA ALA A 96 -7.27 1.65 -3.16
C ALA A 96 -8.65 2.21 -2.81
N ASP A 97 -9.46 2.47 -3.83
CA ASP A 97 -10.81 2.99 -3.70
C ASP A 97 -11.81 1.92 -3.19
N ARG A 98 -12.95 2.41 -2.69
CA ARG A 98 -14.06 1.59 -2.17
C ARG A 98 -14.45 0.46 -3.12
N GLY A 99 -14.52 0.72 -4.43
CA GLY A 99 -14.94 -0.28 -5.43
C GLY A 99 -13.97 -1.46 -5.58
N ARG A 100 -12.71 -1.32 -5.17
CA ARG A 100 -11.75 -2.43 -5.11
C ARG A 100 -11.92 -3.25 -3.85
N TRP A 101 -12.17 -2.60 -2.73
CA TRP A 101 -12.46 -3.27 -1.46
C TRP A 101 -13.77 -4.08 -1.51
N GLU A 102 -14.78 -3.59 -2.24
CA GLU A 102 -16.02 -4.35 -2.51
C GLU A 102 -15.71 -5.68 -3.21
N LYS A 103 -14.89 -5.65 -4.27
CA LYS A 103 -14.48 -6.87 -5.00
C LYS A 103 -13.67 -7.84 -4.12
N VAL A 104 -12.83 -7.33 -3.22
CA VAL A 104 -12.10 -8.18 -2.27
C VAL A 104 -13.09 -8.90 -1.35
N VAL A 105 -14.08 -8.19 -0.82
CA VAL A 105 -15.12 -8.80 0.03
C VAL A 105 -15.93 -9.84 -0.75
N ASP A 106 -16.34 -9.53 -1.99
CA ASP A 106 -17.07 -10.48 -2.86
C ASP A 106 -16.30 -11.78 -3.07
N VAL A 107 -14.98 -11.71 -3.22
CA VAL A 107 -14.15 -12.92 -3.35
C VAL A 107 -14.03 -13.66 -2.01
N LEU A 108 -13.89 -12.94 -0.89
CA LEU A 108 -13.76 -13.55 0.43
C LEU A 108 -15.03 -14.25 0.92
N ILE A 109 -16.23 -13.78 0.53
CA ILE A 109 -17.50 -14.42 0.96
C ILE A 109 -17.73 -15.78 0.29
N GLU A 110 -17.09 -16.04 -0.84
CA GLU A 110 -17.08 -17.36 -1.50
C GLU A 110 -16.18 -18.37 -0.76
N MET A 111 -15.46 -17.94 0.29
CA MET A 111 -14.52 -18.74 1.08
C MET A 111 -14.97 -18.82 2.54
N PRO A 112 -15.65 -19.90 2.97
CA PRO A 112 -16.23 -20.00 4.32
C PRO A 112 -15.22 -19.84 5.46
N ASP A 113 -13.97 -20.26 5.25
CA ASP A 113 -12.85 -20.15 6.18
C ASP A 113 -12.38 -18.70 6.39
N ARG A 114 -12.61 -17.82 5.41
CA ARG A 114 -12.18 -16.41 5.44
C ARG A 114 -13.29 -15.43 5.81
N LYS A 115 -14.44 -15.90 6.28
CA LYS A 115 -15.57 -15.04 6.71
C LYS A 115 -15.14 -13.93 7.68
N ARG A 116 -14.28 -14.22 8.67
CA ARG A 116 -13.81 -13.21 9.63
C ARG A 116 -12.98 -12.12 8.97
N GLN A 117 -12.17 -12.49 7.97
CA GLN A 117 -11.38 -11.54 7.19
C GLN A 117 -12.28 -10.65 6.33
N ALA A 118 -13.31 -11.23 5.69
CA ALA A 118 -14.30 -10.45 4.92
C ALA A 118 -14.95 -9.35 5.78
N VAL A 119 -15.37 -9.70 7.00
CA VAL A 119 -15.95 -8.74 7.95
C VAL A 119 -14.94 -7.65 8.33
N ALA A 120 -13.69 -8.01 8.62
CA ALA A 120 -12.67 -7.04 9.00
C ALA A 120 -12.33 -6.05 7.88
N ILE A 121 -12.25 -6.53 6.62
CA ILE A 121 -12.02 -5.68 5.45
C ILE A 121 -13.22 -4.77 5.19
N ALA A 122 -14.44 -5.30 5.27
CA ALA A 122 -15.65 -4.50 5.10
C ALA A 122 -15.77 -3.40 6.16
N ASP A 123 -15.53 -3.74 7.44
CA ASP A 123 -15.53 -2.76 8.52
C ASP A 123 -14.49 -1.66 8.24
N ARG A 124 -13.26 -2.03 7.90
CA ARG A 124 -12.18 -1.05 7.72
C ARG A 124 -12.38 -0.11 6.52
N TYR A 125 -12.86 -0.61 5.39
CA TYR A 125 -12.80 0.13 4.11
C TYR A 125 -14.15 0.45 3.48
N LEU A 126 -15.24 -0.17 3.93
CA LEU A 126 -16.57 -0.04 3.31
C LEU A 126 -17.63 0.55 4.24
N VAL A 127 -17.43 0.47 5.56
CA VAL A 127 -18.33 1.07 6.54
C VAL A 127 -17.96 2.53 6.77
N ASP A 128 -18.94 3.42 6.63
CA ASP A 128 -18.79 4.84 6.95
C ASP A 128 -19.00 5.06 8.46
N HIS A 129 -17.94 5.05 9.27
CA HIS A 129 -18.06 5.22 10.74
C HIS A 129 -18.46 6.63 11.20
N THR A 130 -18.60 7.58 10.28
CA THR A 130 -19.07 8.94 10.57
C THR A 130 -20.58 9.02 10.85
N GLU A 131 -21.39 8.09 10.33
CA GLU A 131 -22.85 8.09 10.57
C GLU A 131 -23.24 7.49 11.94
N VAL A 132 -22.46 6.54 12.46
CA VAL A 132 -22.81 5.80 13.70
C VAL A 132 -22.78 6.71 14.95
N ALA A 133 -21.99 7.80 14.92
CA ALA A 133 -21.95 8.78 16.00
C ALA A 133 -23.17 9.72 16.03
N ALA A 134 -23.90 9.88 14.92
CA ALA A 134 -25.07 10.76 14.85
C ALA A 134 -26.34 10.08 15.39
N THR A 135 -26.47 8.76 15.22
CA THR A 135 -27.66 8.01 15.61
C THR A 135 -27.78 7.82 17.13
N THR A 136 -26.70 7.93 17.89
CA THR A 136 -26.71 7.80 19.36
C THR A 136 -27.07 9.09 20.10
N ARG A 137 -27.25 10.23 19.40
CA ARG A 137 -27.62 11.52 20.01
C ARG A 137 -29.09 11.94 19.85
N SER A 138 -29.93 11.12 19.23
CA SER A 138 -31.36 11.45 19.08
C SER A 138 -32.23 10.57 19.97
N GLY A 139 -32.27 10.90 21.27
CA GLY A 139 -33.28 10.44 22.22
C GLY A 139 -34.16 11.62 22.67
N PRO A 140 -35.49 11.56 22.52
CA PRO A 140 -36.38 12.68 22.79
C PRO A 140 -36.72 12.78 24.29
N ILE A 141 -36.71 13.98 24.86
CA ILE A 141 -37.43 14.25 26.11
C ILE A 141 -38.30 15.49 25.94
N PRO A 142 -39.62 15.34 25.72
CA PRO A 142 -40.58 16.40 25.97
C PRO A 142 -41.13 16.21 27.38
N ILE A 143 -40.63 16.95 28.38
CA ILE A 143 -41.35 17.10 29.65
C ILE A 143 -42.31 18.29 29.50
N LYS A 144 -43.56 17.97 29.16
CA LYS A 144 -44.69 18.87 29.44
C LYS A 144 -44.80 18.98 30.97
N LYS A 145 -44.60 20.18 31.53
CA LYS A 145 -45.14 20.50 32.86
C LYS A 145 -46.52 21.12 32.67
N ALA A 146 -47.53 20.36 33.07
CA ALA A 146 -48.86 20.85 33.35
C ALA A 146 -48.89 21.44 34.78
N VAL A 147 -49.46 22.64 34.88
CA VAL A 147 -50.38 23.12 35.94
C VAL A 147 -50.00 22.87 37.40
N GLN A 148 -49.68 23.95 38.12
CA GLN A 148 -50.57 24.54 39.14
C GLN A 148 -50.19 26.00 39.41
#